data_AF-A0A8T8SA95-F1
#
_entry.id   AF-A0A8T8SA95-F1
#
_cell.length_a   1.000
_cell.length_b   1.000
_cell.length_c   1.000
_cell.angle_alpha   90.00
_cell.angle_beta   90.00
_cell.angle_gamma   90.00
#
_symmetry.space_group_name_H-M   'P 1'
#
loop_
_entity.id
_entity.type
_entity.pdbx_description
1 polymer ?
#
loop_
_entity_poly.entity_id
_entity_poly.type
_entity_poly.pdbx_seq_one_letter_code
_entity_poly.pdbx_strand_id
1 'polypeptide(L)'
;MQLRSSLLPLVLLAFQLQFPSTAASSANLSSRAGQHPPGTGHHPPGTGHHKQSPSAAATGIVTAPLHVDIGKSESTPSAFAVQVQVGESTFNVALDAQFTDFVTNSGVYQPAASKTAVKSDVPFSVERNSYEKADGLLYQDDFTIAGLTIKKFIVAPAKNKFFSGAADGLLGFAYAWDSEVYQGNVPFLMALKETGAIKSAVMGLALWADGGEISLGGPNPTKF
;
A
#
# COMPACT_ATOMS: atom_id res chain seq x y z
N MET A 1 -12.56 -28.61 33.25
CA MET A 1 -12.86 -28.62 31.79
C MET A 1 -12.30 -27.32 31.20
N GLN A 2 -11.10 -27.37 30.62
CA GLN A 2 -10.50 -26.23 29.93
C GLN A 2 -10.86 -26.31 28.46
N LEU A 3 -11.75 -25.44 27.98
CA LEU A 3 -11.94 -25.17 26.56
C LEU A 3 -10.83 -24.21 26.13
N ARG A 4 -9.70 -24.75 25.68
CA ARG A 4 -8.72 -23.97 24.91
C ARG A 4 -9.30 -23.78 23.51
N SER A 5 -10.02 -22.67 23.33
CA SER A 5 -10.58 -22.29 22.04
C SER A 5 -9.44 -21.88 21.11
N SER A 6 -9.12 -22.75 20.16
CA SER A 6 -8.17 -22.50 19.09
C SER A 6 -8.80 -21.51 18.10
N LEU A 7 -8.37 -20.25 18.15
CA LEU A 7 -8.73 -19.21 17.16
C LEU A 7 -7.89 -19.31 15.87
N LEU A 8 -6.84 -20.14 15.87
CA LEU A 8 -5.96 -20.34 14.70
C LEU A 8 -6.66 -20.78 13.40
N PRO A 9 -7.62 -21.73 13.40
CA PRO A 9 -8.27 -22.15 12.17
C PRO A 9 -9.22 -21.11 11.60
N LEU A 10 -9.71 -20.14 12.40
CA LEU A 10 -10.59 -19.08 11.89
C LEU A 10 -9.81 -18.03 11.09
N VAL A 11 -8.57 -17.73 11.49
CA VAL A 11 -7.71 -16.75 10.81
C VAL A 11 -7.19 -17.28 9.46
N LEU A 12 -6.89 -18.58 9.37
CA LEU A 12 -6.49 -19.20 8.11
C LEU A 12 -7.66 -19.30 7.12
N LEU A 13 -8.89 -19.45 7.63
CA LEU A 13 -10.09 -19.55 6.81
C LEU A 13 -10.49 -18.20 6.18
N ALA A 14 -10.22 -17.09 6.85
CA ALA A 14 -10.41 -15.74 6.30
C ALA A 14 -9.52 -15.47 5.07
N PHE A 15 -8.36 -16.13 4.97
CA PHE A 15 -7.47 -16.02 3.80
C PHE A 15 -7.84 -16.95 2.64
N GLN A 16 -8.68 -17.97 2.86
CA GLN A 16 -8.96 -19.04 1.88
C GLN A 16 -10.41 -19.09 1.38
N LEU A 17 -11.39 -18.44 2.04
CA LEU A 17 -12.82 -18.60 1.74
C LEU A 17 -13.57 -17.38 1.18
N GLN A 18 -12.90 -16.44 0.51
CA GLN A 18 -13.59 -15.45 -0.32
C GLN A 18 -13.39 -15.70 -1.83
N PHE A 19 -14.03 -16.78 -2.32
CA PHE A 19 -14.62 -16.95 -3.66
C PHE A 19 -13.72 -16.75 -4.92
N PRO A 20 -14.17 -17.19 -6.13
CA PRO A 20 -13.28 -17.56 -7.23
C PRO A 20 -12.62 -16.31 -7.83
N SER A 21 -11.45 -16.48 -8.48
CA SER A 21 -10.79 -15.45 -9.29
C SER A 21 -11.81 -14.61 -10.04
N THR A 22 -12.14 -13.42 -9.53
CA THR A 22 -12.96 -12.47 -10.26
C THR A 22 -12.08 -11.83 -11.30
N ALA A 23 -12.26 -12.37 -12.51
CA ALA A 23 -11.96 -11.81 -13.81
C ALA A 23 -11.40 -10.38 -13.82
N ALA A 24 -10.23 -10.29 -14.45
CA ALA A 24 -9.76 -9.16 -15.22
C ALA A 24 -10.90 -8.25 -15.72
N SER A 25 -10.84 -6.98 -15.36
CA SER A 25 -11.66 -5.95 -16.01
C SER A 25 -11.11 -5.76 -17.43
N SER A 26 -11.90 -6.16 -18.43
CA SER A 26 -11.58 -6.01 -19.84
C SER A 26 -11.69 -4.56 -20.28
N ALA A 27 -10.65 -4.04 -20.92
CA ALA A 27 -10.71 -2.79 -21.68
C ALA A 27 -10.37 -3.08 -23.15
N ASN A 28 -11.31 -2.73 -24.04
CA ASN A 28 -11.20 -2.92 -25.48
C ASN A 28 -10.01 -2.18 -26.08
N LEU A 29 -9.22 -2.88 -26.89
CA LEU A 29 -8.24 -2.29 -27.79
C LEU A 29 -8.95 -1.52 -28.92
N SER A 30 -8.61 -0.24 -29.06
CA SER A 30 -8.58 0.38 -30.38
C SER A 30 -7.19 0.99 -30.59
N SER A 31 -6.45 0.34 -31.47
CA SER A 31 -5.15 0.77 -31.99
C SER A 31 -5.20 2.20 -32.53
N ARG A 32 -4.22 3.03 -32.14
CA ARG A 32 -3.73 4.11 -32.99
C ARG A 32 -2.21 4.16 -32.95
N ALA A 33 -1.64 3.43 -33.91
CA ALA A 33 -0.25 3.53 -34.30
C ALA A 33 0.05 4.92 -34.91
N GLY A 34 1.23 5.45 -34.56
CA GLY A 34 2.07 6.26 -35.44
C GLY A 34 1.63 7.68 -35.76
N GLN A 35 2.40 8.67 -35.27
CA GLN A 35 3.12 9.63 -36.12
C GLN A 35 3.90 10.61 -35.22
N HIS A 36 5.24 10.54 -35.29
CA HIS A 36 6.15 11.54 -34.73
C HIS A 36 7.07 12.02 -35.87
N PRO A 37 7.15 13.33 -36.18
CA PRO A 37 8.14 13.86 -37.12
C PRO A 37 9.46 14.21 -36.40
N PRO A 38 10.60 14.26 -37.14
CA PRO A 38 11.91 14.50 -36.56
C PRO A 38 12.19 16.00 -36.42
N GLY A 39 12.70 16.41 -35.27
CA GLY A 39 13.12 17.79 -34.99
C GLY A 39 14.52 17.80 -34.37
N THR A 40 15.46 18.39 -35.09
CA THR A 40 16.86 18.63 -34.75
C THR A 40 17.01 19.69 -33.65
N GLY A 41 17.90 19.47 -32.68
CA GLY A 41 18.33 20.52 -31.74
C GLY A 41 19.51 20.08 -30.87
N HIS A 42 20.68 20.66 -31.12
CA HIS A 42 21.88 20.62 -30.27
C HIS A 42 21.70 21.48 -29.02
N HIS A 43 22.06 20.99 -27.83
CA HIS A 43 22.54 21.82 -26.70
C HIS A 43 23.44 20.98 -25.74
N PRO A 44 24.41 21.63 -25.04
CA PRO A 44 25.64 21.01 -24.51
C PRO A 44 25.51 20.46 -23.06
N PRO A 45 26.51 19.71 -22.56
CA PRO A 45 26.39 18.97 -21.30
C PRO A 45 26.59 19.87 -20.07
N GLY A 46 25.53 20.01 -19.28
CA GLY A 46 25.57 20.60 -17.94
C GLY A 46 25.91 19.55 -16.89
N THR A 47 27.06 19.70 -16.25
CA THR A 47 27.52 18.95 -15.08
C THR A 47 26.73 19.39 -13.83
N GLY A 48 25.60 18.74 -13.57
CA GLY A 48 24.82 18.89 -12.34
C GLY A 48 25.06 17.72 -11.38
N HIS A 49 25.94 17.91 -10.39
CA HIS A 49 26.07 16.99 -9.27
C HIS A 49 24.85 17.06 -8.35
N HIS A 50 23.84 16.24 -8.61
CA HIS A 50 22.78 15.96 -7.63
C HIS A 50 23.36 15.08 -6.51
N LYS A 51 23.76 15.72 -5.40
CA LYS A 51 23.90 15.02 -4.12
C LYS A 51 22.49 14.66 -3.64
N GLN A 52 22.02 13.47 -3.98
CA GLN A 52 20.99 12.81 -3.18
C GLN A 52 21.57 12.61 -1.77
N SER A 53 20.92 13.20 -0.76
CA SER A 53 21.24 12.87 0.62
C SER A 53 20.92 11.40 0.84
N PRO A 54 21.87 10.57 1.30
CA PRO A 54 21.57 9.19 1.62
C PRO A 54 20.67 9.19 2.86
N SER A 55 19.38 8.91 2.66
CA SER A 55 18.59 8.31 3.72
C SER A 55 19.35 7.05 4.13
N ALA A 56 19.76 6.95 5.39
CA ALA A 56 20.57 5.84 5.86
C ALA A 56 19.82 4.53 5.58
N ALA A 57 20.28 3.78 4.58
CA ALA A 57 19.70 2.50 4.21
C ALA A 57 19.74 1.58 5.44
N ALA A 58 18.59 1.05 5.85
CA ALA A 58 18.58 0.00 6.85
C ALA A 58 19.34 -1.20 6.26
N THR A 59 20.45 -1.60 6.89
CA THR A 59 21.33 -2.64 6.35
C THR A 59 20.80 -4.06 6.55
N GLY A 60 19.59 -4.21 7.09
CA GLY A 60 18.96 -5.48 7.44
C GLY A 60 17.43 -5.46 7.38
N ILE A 61 16.82 -6.48 7.99
CA ILE A 61 15.37 -6.63 8.11
C ILE A 61 14.87 -5.59 9.11
N VAL A 62 13.82 -4.85 8.74
CA VAL A 62 13.15 -3.88 9.61
C VAL A 62 11.78 -4.41 10.01
N THR A 63 11.41 -4.30 11.27
CA THR A 63 10.15 -4.83 11.78
C THR A 63 9.23 -3.74 12.31
N ALA A 64 7.92 -3.98 12.23
CA ALA A 64 6.92 -3.18 12.90
C ALA A 64 5.84 -4.06 13.52
N PRO A 65 5.25 -3.64 14.65
CA PRO A 65 4.13 -4.36 15.23
C PRO A 65 2.92 -4.32 14.30
N LEU A 66 2.24 -5.46 14.19
CA LEU A 66 0.85 -5.53 13.77
C LEU A 66 -0.03 -5.51 15.02
N HIS A 67 -1.00 -4.61 15.02
CA HIS A 67 -2.02 -4.52 16.04
C HIS A 67 -3.29 -5.22 15.52
N VAL A 68 -4.03 -5.87 16.42
CA VAL A 68 -5.39 -6.30 16.10
C VAL A 68 -6.31 -5.12 16.35
N ASP A 69 -6.77 -4.48 15.27
CA ASP A 69 -7.85 -3.51 15.36
C ASP A 69 -9.17 -4.27 15.47
N ILE A 70 -9.76 -4.24 16.66
CA ILE A 70 -10.95 -5.02 16.96
C ILE A 70 -12.19 -4.30 16.43
N GLY A 71 -12.91 -5.01 15.58
CA GLY A 71 -14.23 -4.66 15.09
C GLY A 71 -15.25 -4.48 16.22
N LYS A 72 -15.95 -3.34 16.25
CA LYS A 72 -16.99 -3.08 17.27
C LYS A 72 -18.36 -3.69 16.92
N SER A 73 -18.51 -4.27 15.72
CA SER A 73 -19.76 -4.86 15.22
C SER A 73 -19.48 -5.89 14.13
N GLU A 74 -20.47 -6.75 13.81
CA GLU A 74 -20.38 -7.65 12.65
C GLU A 74 -20.17 -6.90 11.32
N SER A 75 -20.67 -5.66 11.23
CA SER A 75 -20.48 -4.77 10.08
C SER A 75 -19.12 -4.05 10.03
N THR A 76 -18.24 -4.30 11.00
CA THR A 76 -16.88 -3.74 11.04
C THR A 76 -15.95 -4.86 11.47
N PRO A 77 -15.49 -5.73 10.57
CA PRO A 77 -14.65 -6.85 10.95
C PRO A 77 -13.31 -6.38 11.54
N SER A 78 -12.77 -7.17 12.47
CA SER A 78 -11.43 -6.95 13.00
C SER A 78 -10.37 -7.10 11.90
N ALA A 79 -9.25 -6.39 12.02
CA ALA A 79 -8.15 -6.46 11.07
C ALA A 79 -6.80 -6.52 11.79
N PHE A 80 -5.82 -7.21 11.21
CA PHE A 80 -4.42 -6.96 11.54
C PHE A 80 -3.96 -5.71 10.79
N ALA A 81 -3.64 -4.68 11.53
CA ALA A 81 -3.28 -3.38 10.97
C ALA A 81 -1.88 -2.96 11.42
N VAL A 82 -1.21 -2.21 10.55
CA VAL A 82 0.07 -1.56 10.83
C VAL A 82 -0.15 -0.06 10.85
N GLN A 83 0.48 0.62 11.80
CA GLN A 83 0.50 2.07 11.81
C GLN A 83 1.40 2.60 10.70
N VAL A 84 0.88 3.55 9.94
CA VAL A 84 1.62 4.27 8.90
C VAL A 84 1.49 5.76 9.13
N GLN A 85 2.42 6.51 8.54
CA GLN A 85 2.36 7.95 8.46
C GLN A 85 2.40 8.38 7.00
N VAL A 86 1.51 9.29 6.61
CA VAL A 86 1.45 9.92 5.28
C VAL A 86 1.46 11.43 5.47
N GLY A 87 2.57 12.06 5.09
CA GLY A 87 2.85 13.45 5.47
C GLY A 87 2.71 13.60 6.99
N GLU A 88 1.76 14.42 7.40
CA GLU A 88 1.48 14.76 8.80
C GLU A 88 0.32 13.92 9.40
N SER A 89 -0.26 13.00 8.62
CA SER A 89 -1.35 12.11 9.06
C SER A 89 -0.80 10.77 9.54
N THR A 90 -1.21 10.29 10.73
CA THR A 90 -0.87 8.95 11.24
C THR A 90 -2.14 8.15 11.46
N PHE A 91 -2.18 6.92 10.96
CA PHE A 91 -3.38 6.07 10.99
C PHE A 91 -3.01 4.60 10.78
N ASN A 92 -3.97 3.69 10.98
CA ASN A 92 -3.77 2.25 10.86
C ASN A 92 -4.28 1.75 9.52
N VAL A 93 -3.50 0.91 8.83
CA VAL A 93 -3.91 0.30 7.56
C VAL A 93 -3.83 -1.20 7.65
N ALA A 94 -4.84 -1.87 7.11
CA ALA A 94 -4.80 -3.30 6.91
C ALA A 94 -3.90 -3.63 5.70
N LEU A 95 -3.12 -4.70 5.82
CA LEU A 95 -2.29 -5.19 4.72
C LEU A 95 -3.09 -6.16 3.87
N ASP A 96 -2.97 -6.04 2.54
CA ASP A 96 -3.75 -6.88 1.64
C ASP A 96 -2.92 -7.48 0.50
N ALA A 97 -2.96 -8.82 0.40
CA ALA A 97 -2.20 -9.60 -0.58
C ALA A 97 -2.85 -9.66 -1.97
N GLN A 98 -4.11 -9.23 -2.08
CA GLN A 98 -4.91 -9.22 -3.31
C GLN A 98 -5.11 -7.81 -3.86
N PHE A 99 -4.44 -6.84 -3.26
CA PHE A 99 -4.53 -5.44 -3.60
C PHE A 99 -3.11 -4.89 -3.81
N THR A 100 -2.95 -3.95 -4.73
CA THR A 100 -1.65 -3.30 -4.98
C THR A 100 -1.62 -1.85 -4.52
N ASP A 101 -2.78 -1.19 -4.56
CA ASP A 101 -2.88 0.23 -4.29
C ASP A 101 -2.89 0.55 -2.79
N PHE A 102 -2.66 1.83 -2.48
CA PHE A 102 -2.84 2.36 -1.14
C PHE A 102 -4.05 3.29 -1.10
N VAL A 103 -5.16 2.77 -0.58
CA VAL A 103 -6.44 3.49 -0.48
C VAL A 103 -6.78 3.74 0.98
N THR A 104 -7.16 4.98 1.31
CA THR A 104 -7.60 5.36 2.66
C THR A 104 -9.07 5.71 2.68
N ASN A 105 -9.73 5.43 3.80
CA ASN A 105 -11.10 5.88 4.04
C ASN A 105 -11.17 7.41 4.09
N SER A 106 -12.35 7.95 3.78
CA SER A 106 -12.57 9.39 3.78
C SER A 106 -12.23 10.05 5.12
N GLY A 107 -11.52 11.17 5.04
CA GLY A 107 -11.18 11.99 6.20
C GLY A 107 -10.02 11.50 7.07
N VAL A 108 -9.42 10.34 6.79
CA VAL A 108 -8.27 9.81 7.54
C VAL A 108 -6.99 10.54 7.12
N TYR A 109 -6.70 10.55 5.83
CA TYR A 109 -5.57 11.29 5.28
C TYR A 109 -5.93 12.76 5.06
N GLN A 110 -5.11 13.66 5.62
CA GLN A 110 -5.31 15.11 5.60
C GLN A 110 -4.21 15.80 4.78
N PRO A 111 -4.27 15.77 3.43
CA PRO A 111 -3.22 16.35 2.57
C PRO A 111 -3.00 17.84 2.80
N ALA A 112 -4.02 18.59 3.20
CA ALA A 112 -3.91 20.03 3.46
C ALA A 112 -3.03 20.37 4.67
N ALA A 113 -2.87 19.43 5.61
CA ALA A 113 -1.94 19.58 6.72
C ALA A 113 -0.50 19.21 6.34
N SER A 114 -0.31 18.60 5.17
CA SER A 114 0.98 18.06 4.76
C SER A 114 1.83 19.05 3.99
N LYS A 115 3.11 19.13 4.38
CA LYS A 115 4.11 19.98 3.71
C LYS A 115 4.67 19.35 2.44
N THR A 116 4.47 18.04 2.27
CA THR A 116 5.01 17.26 1.15
C THR A 116 3.92 16.74 0.21
N ALA A 117 2.65 16.93 0.58
CA ALA A 117 1.52 16.56 -0.25
C ALA A 117 1.49 17.35 -1.56
N VAL A 118 1.40 16.61 -2.66
CA VAL A 118 1.15 17.12 -4.01
C VAL A 118 -0.12 16.46 -4.53
N LYS A 119 -1.15 17.27 -4.76
CA LYS A 119 -2.38 16.82 -5.39
C LYS A 119 -2.12 16.50 -6.87
N SER A 120 -2.57 15.34 -7.33
CA SER A 120 -2.60 14.98 -8.74
C SER A 120 -3.96 15.34 -9.37
N ASP A 121 -3.96 15.66 -10.66
CA ASP A 121 -5.19 15.79 -11.46
C ASP A 121 -5.67 14.44 -12.01
N VAL A 122 -5.00 13.34 -11.63
CA VAL A 122 -5.38 11.98 -12.03
C VAL A 122 -6.49 11.45 -11.10
N PRO A 123 -7.69 11.18 -11.63
CA PRO A 123 -8.73 10.50 -10.86
C PRO A 123 -8.41 9.02 -10.69
N PHE A 124 -8.92 8.43 -9.61
CA PHE A 124 -8.92 6.98 -9.43
C PHE A 124 -10.32 6.44 -9.18
N SER A 125 -10.51 5.17 -9.51
CA SER A 125 -11.68 4.37 -9.16
C SER A 125 -11.21 2.94 -8.88
N VAL A 126 -11.59 2.40 -7.73
CA VAL A 126 -11.29 1.03 -7.29
C VAL A 126 -12.58 0.33 -6.94
N GLU A 127 -12.68 -0.94 -7.33
CA GLU A 127 -13.69 -1.88 -6.87
C GLU A 127 -12.98 -3.17 -6.45
N ARG A 128 -13.07 -3.53 -5.17
CA ARG A 128 -12.54 -4.82 -4.67
C ARG A 128 -13.60 -5.91 -4.67
N ASN A 129 -14.83 -5.51 -4.38
CA ASN A 129 -16.02 -6.35 -4.44
C ASN A 129 -17.26 -5.45 -4.56
N SER A 130 -18.45 -6.05 -4.58
CA SER A 130 -19.72 -5.32 -4.76
C SER A 130 -19.99 -4.23 -3.70
N TYR A 131 -19.33 -4.27 -2.54
CA TYR A 131 -19.56 -3.37 -1.42
C TYR A 131 -18.40 -2.41 -1.15
N GLU A 132 -17.19 -2.76 -1.60
CA GLU A 132 -15.98 -1.96 -1.41
C GLU A 132 -15.63 -1.30 -2.73
N LYS A 133 -16.16 -0.09 -2.92
CA LYS A 133 -15.89 0.81 -4.04
C LYS A 133 -15.37 2.16 -3.55
N ALA A 134 -14.33 2.67 -4.18
CA ALA A 134 -13.73 3.96 -3.85
C ALA A 134 -13.47 4.77 -5.12
N ASP A 135 -13.68 6.07 -5.04
CA ASP A 135 -13.21 7.00 -6.05
C ASP A 135 -12.65 8.27 -5.41
N GLY A 136 -11.83 8.98 -6.18
CA GLY A 136 -11.18 10.18 -5.71
C GLY A 136 -10.16 10.75 -6.69
N LEU A 137 -9.28 11.59 -6.16
CA LEU A 137 -8.09 12.08 -6.86
C LEU A 137 -6.86 11.53 -6.16
N LEU A 138 -5.84 11.20 -6.94
CA LEU A 138 -4.56 10.77 -6.39
C LEU A 138 -3.81 11.92 -5.73
N TYR A 139 -3.03 11.58 -4.72
CA TYR A 139 -2.02 12.45 -4.12
C TYR A 139 -0.68 11.73 -4.14
N GLN A 140 0.39 12.51 -4.16
CA GLN A 140 1.73 12.05 -3.79
C GLN A 140 2.10 12.67 -2.45
N ASP A 141 2.62 11.88 -1.53
CA ASP A 141 3.11 12.39 -0.25
C ASP A 141 4.24 11.50 0.30
N ASP A 142 4.91 11.94 1.35
CA ASP A 142 5.89 11.12 2.05
C ASP A 142 5.19 10.05 2.87
N PHE A 143 5.44 8.79 2.55
CA PHE A 143 4.89 7.62 3.24
C PHE A 143 5.95 7.02 4.16
N THR A 144 5.60 6.75 5.41
CA THR A 144 6.48 6.12 6.39
C THR A 144 5.81 4.92 7.05
N ILE A 145 6.53 3.81 7.13
CA ILE A 145 6.15 2.57 7.80
C ILE A 145 7.37 1.97 8.48
N ALA A 146 7.26 1.53 9.73
CA ALA A 146 8.38 0.94 10.47
C ALA A 146 9.65 1.83 10.52
N GLY A 147 9.49 3.16 10.45
CA GLY A 147 10.60 4.12 10.35
C GLY A 147 11.28 4.20 8.97
N LEU A 148 10.80 3.47 7.98
CA LEU A 148 11.24 3.56 6.58
C LEU A 148 10.37 4.55 5.82
N THR A 149 10.98 5.49 5.11
CA THR A 149 10.27 6.54 4.35
C THR A 149 10.44 6.38 2.85
N ILE A 150 9.33 6.39 2.11
CA ILE A 150 9.25 6.56 0.67
C ILE A 150 8.78 7.98 0.37
N LYS A 151 9.55 8.72 -0.43
CA LYS A 151 9.17 10.07 -0.87
C LYS A 151 8.20 10.01 -2.03
N LYS A 152 7.22 10.92 -2.06
CA LYS A 152 6.24 11.04 -3.16
C LYS A 152 5.50 9.73 -3.50
N PHE A 153 5.19 8.93 -2.47
CA PHE A 153 4.41 7.72 -2.62
C PHE A 153 2.96 8.07 -2.99
N ILE A 154 2.34 7.27 -3.86
CA ILE A 154 0.97 7.51 -4.31
C ILE A 154 -0.01 7.09 -3.21
N VAL A 155 -0.96 7.96 -2.90
CA VAL A 155 -2.02 7.75 -1.92
C VAL A 155 -3.36 8.08 -2.57
N ALA A 156 -4.32 7.18 -2.42
CA ALA A 156 -5.66 7.33 -2.95
C ALA A 156 -6.68 7.56 -1.81
N PRO A 157 -6.92 8.83 -1.39
CA PRO A 157 -7.97 9.13 -0.43
C PRO A 157 -9.36 8.98 -1.06
N ALA A 158 -10.12 8.00 -0.58
CA ALA A 158 -11.49 7.80 -1.00
C ALA A 158 -12.39 8.95 -0.51
N LYS A 159 -13.41 9.30 -1.30
CA LYS A 159 -14.46 10.25 -0.87
C LYS A 159 -15.44 9.63 0.13
N ASN A 160 -15.49 8.30 0.21
CA ASN A 160 -16.37 7.52 1.07
C ASN A 160 -15.59 6.63 2.05
N LYS A 161 -16.30 6.01 2.98
CA LYS A 161 -15.78 4.85 3.72
C LYS A 161 -15.81 3.64 2.78
N PHE A 162 -14.66 3.33 2.21
CA PHE A 162 -14.46 2.24 1.25
C PHE A 162 -14.23 0.91 1.94
N PHE A 163 -13.31 0.89 2.91
CA PHE A 163 -12.97 -0.29 3.68
C PHE A 163 -13.84 -0.35 4.92
N SER A 164 -14.59 -1.45 5.04
CA SER A 164 -15.56 -1.64 6.12
C SER A 164 -14.93 -2.11 7.43
N GLY A 165 -13.69 -2.63 7.39
CA GLY A 165 -12.95 -3.12 8.55
C GLY A 165 -12.60 -2.04 9.57
N ALA A 166 -12.02 -2.49 10.68
CA ALA A 166 -11.63 -1.62 11.79
C ALA A 166 -10.45 -0.69 11.47
N ALA A 167 -9.64 -1.00 10.46
CA ALA A 167 -8.53 -0.16 10.01
C ALA A 167 -9.02 1.04 9.17
N ASP A 168 -8.17 2.07 9.06
CA ASP A 168 -8.47 3.32 8.37
C ASP A 168 -8.27 3.26 6.85
N GLY A 169 -7.72 2.15 6.34
CA GLY A 169 -7.48 1.94 4.92
C GLY A 169 -6.82 0.60 4.64
N LEU A 170 -6.43 0.44 3.39
CA LEU A 170 -5.80 -0.76 2.85
C LEU A 170 -4.49 -0.40 2.15
N LEU A 171 -3.41 -1.05 2.55
CA LEU A 171 -2.13 -1.02 1.86
C LEU A 171 -1.91 -2.35 1.15
N GLY A 172 -1.98 -2.29 -0.17
CA GLY A 172 -1.69 -3.42 -1.03
C GLY A 172 -0.22 -3.81 -1.04
N PHE A 173 0.05 -5.10 -1.09
CA PHE A 173 1.39 -5.65 -1.30
C PHE A 173 1.43 -6.74 -2.38
N ALA A 174 0.37 -6.84 -3.19
CA ALA A 174 0.38 -7.65 -4.40
C ALA A 174 1.37 -7.11 -5.45
N TYR A 175 1.67 -7.94 -6.44
CA TYR A 175 2.43 -7.50 -7.62
C TYR A 175 1.59 -6.56 -8.49
N ALA A 176 2.27 -5.66 -9.20
CA ALA A 176 1.65 -4.80 -10.20
C ALA A 176 0.84 -5.62 -11.21
N TRP A 177 -0.44 -5.28 -11.40
CA TRP A 177 -1.34 -5.83 -12.41
C TRP A 177 -1.81 -4.71 -13.35
N ASP A 178 -2.07 -5.03 -14.61
CA ASP A 178 -2.48 -4.08 -15.66
C ASP A 178 -3.78 -3.29 -15.35
N SER A 179 -4.56 -3.68 -14.34
CA SER A 179 -5.84 -3.07 -13.94
C SER A 179 -5.73 -2.06 -12.79
N GLU A 180 -4.52 -1.63 -12.43
CA GLU A 180 -4.28 -0.75 -11.29
C GLU A 180 -4.74 0.69 -11.50
N VAL A 181 -5.01 1.36 -10.38
CA VAL A 181 -5.40 2.78 -10.31
C VAL A 181 -4.48 3.69 -11.11
N TYR A 182 -3.21 3.30 -11.25
CA TYR A 182 -2.27 4.02 -12.09
C TYR A 182 -1.22 3.06 -12.68
N GLN A 183 -1.10 3.02 -14.01
CA GLN A 183 -0.11 2.19 -14.75
C GLN A 183 1.36 2.54 -14.46
N GLY A 184 1.63 3.51 -13.58
CA GLY A 184 2.97 3.87 -13.11
C GLY A 184 3.14 3.73 -11.59
N ASN A 185 2.22 3.07 -10.88
CA ASN A 185 2.36 2.86 -9.44
C ASN A 185 3.42 1.77 -9.21
N VAL A 186 4.42 2.07 -8.39
CA VAL A 186 5.41 1.07 -7.99
C VAL A 186 4.85 0.35 -6.77
N PRO A 187 4.68 -1.00 -6.79
CA PRO A 187 4.18 -1.74 -5.64
C PRO A 187 4.97 -1.40 -4.37
N PHE A 188 4.30 -1.31 -3.23
CA PHE A 188 4.88 -0.83 -1.97
C PHE A 188 6.27 -1.42 -1.64
N LEU A 189 6.42 -2.75 -1.71
CA LEU A 189 7.69 -3.42 -1.40
C LEU A 189 8.79 -3.09 -2.43
N MET A 190 8.41 -2.89 -3.69
CA MET A 190 9.32 -2.46 -4.74
C MET A 190 9.74 -1.01 -4.52
N ALA A 191 8.82 -0.12 -4.11
CA ALA A 191 9.13 1.27 -3.81
C ALA A 191 10.13 1.40 -2.64
N LEU A 192 9.97 0.58 -1.59
CA LEU A 192 10.97 0.51 -0.50
C LEU A 192 12.34 0.04 -1.00
N LYS A 193 12.38 -0.93 -1.91
CA LYS A 193 13.63 -1.43 -2.47
C LYS A 193 14.32 -0.39 -3.36
N GLU A 194 13.56 0.26 -4.25
CA GLU A 194 14.07 1.25 -5.21
C GLU A 194 14.61 2.50 -4.52
N THR A 195 14.03 2.89 -3.38
CA THR A 195 14.55 3.97 -2.53
C THR A 195 15.79 3.57 -1.72
N GLY A 196 16.18 2.29 -1.74
CA GLY A 196 17.27 1.74 -0.93
C GLY A 196 16.92 1.59 0.55
N ALA A 197 15.64 1.76 0.93
CA ALA A 197 15.18 1.59 2.31
C ALA A 197 15.31 0.13 2.78
N ILE A 198 15.17 -0.83 1.85
CA ILE A 198 15.41 -2.26 2.07
C ILE A 198 16.22 -2.87 0.92
N LYS A 199 16.91 -3.99 1.18
CA LYS A 199 17.72 -4.69 0.15
C LYS A 199 16.90 -5.59 -0.79
N SER A 200 15.82 -6.16 -0.28
CA SER A 200 14.99 -7.13 -0.99
C SER A 200 13.52 -6.75 -0.85
N ALA A 201 12.75 -6.82 -1.94
CA ALA A 201 11.29 -6.60 -1.92
C ALA A 201 10.58 -7.86 -1.39
N VAL A 202 10.86 -8.21 -0.14
CA VAL A 202 10.33 -9.38 0.55
C VAL A 202 9.73 -8.93 1.88
N MET A 203 8.55 -9.44 2.19
CA MET A 203 7.86 -9.21 3.46
C MET A 203 7.67 -10.54 4.19
N GLY A 204 7.86 -10.53 5.51
CA GLY A 204 7.45 -11.60 6.41
C GLY A 204 6.29 -11.15 7.31
N LEU A 205 5.41 -12.09 7.65
CA LEU A 205 4.30 -11.88 8.57
C LEU A 205 4.35 -12.95 9.66
N ALA A 206 4.57 -12.54 10.90
CA ALA A 206 4.43 -13.41 12.07
C ALA A 206 3.17 -13.00 12.82
N LEU A 207 2.19 -13.89 12.94
CA LEU A 207 0.89 -13.60 13.55
C LEU A 207 0.70 -14.43 14.83
N TRP A 208 0.08 -13.83 15.84
CA TRP A 208 -0.32 -14.45 17.09
C TRP A 208 -1.72 -13.97 17.52
N ALA A 209 -2.26 -14.51 18.61
CA ALA A 209 -3.68 -14.33 18.95
C ALA A 209 -4.09 -12.86 19.17
N ASP A 210 -3.20 -12.05 19.74
CA ASP A 210 -3.42 -10.66 20.14
C ASP A 210 -2.56 -9.67 19.34
N GLY A 211 -1.98 -10.08 18.21
CA GLY A 211 -1.15 -9.19 17.38
C GLY A 211 -0.30 -9.91 16.35
N GLY A 212 0.69 -9.20 15.85
CA GLY A 212 1.67 -9.76 14.94
C GLY A 212 2.88 -8.86 14.76
N GLU A 213 3.71 -9.23 13.80
CA GLU A 213 4.84 -8.45 13.34
C GLU A 213 4.89 -8.53 11.82
N ILE A 214 5.13 -7.38 11.19
CA ILE A 214 5.62 -7.35 9.82
C ILE A 214 7.13 -7.20 9.82
N SER A 215 7.79 -7.88 8.88
CA SER A 215 9.21 -7.73 8.62
C SER A 215 9.42 -7.35 7.15
N LEU A 216 10.15 -6.26 6.90
CA LEU A 216 10.41 -5.69 5.59
C LEU A 216 11.88 -5.91 5.23
N GLY A 217 12.16 -6.34 4.00
CA GLY A 217 13.50 -6.71 3.55
C GLY A 217 13.81 -8.20 3.66
N GLY A 218 12.90 -9.00 4.23
CA GLY A 218 13.05 -10.43 4.46
C GLY A 218 12.23 -10.91 5.67
N PRO A 219 12.02 -12.22 5.82
CA PRO A 219 11.39 -12.79 7.01
C PRO A 219 12.30 -12.63 8.24
N ASN A 220 11.74 -12.27 9.40
CA ASN A 220 12.48 -12.23 10.66
C ASN A 220 12.84 -13.66 11.13
N PRO A 221 14.13 -14.06 11.15
CA PRO A 221 14.53 -15.43 11.50
C PRO A 221 14.31 -15.78 12.98
N THR A 222 13.98 -14.81 13.84
CA THR A 222 13.67 -15.08 15.26
C THR A 222 12.21 -15.49 15.48
N LYS A 223 11.39 -15.47 14.42
CA LYS A 223 9.95 -15.74 14.47
C LYS A 223 9.55 -17.05 13.77
N PHE A 224 10.48 -17.71 13.08
CA PHE A 224 10.26 -18.93 12.29
C PHE A 224 11.36 -19.96 12.56
#